data_AF-A0AA95MG74-F1
#
_entry.id   AF-A0AA95MG74-F1
#
_cell.length_a   1.000
_cell.length_b   1.000
_cell.length_c   1.000
_cell.angle_alpha   90.00
_cell.angle_beta   90.00
_cell.angle_gamma   90.00
#
_symmetry.space_group_name_H-M   'P 1'
#
loop_
_entity.id
_entity.type
_entity.pdbx_description
1 polymer ?
#
loop_
_entity_poly.entity_id
_entity_poly.type
_entity_poly.pdbx_seq_one_letter_code
_entity_poly.pdbx_strand_id
1 'polypeptide(L)'
;MEWLVFLHVVAAVVGLGPAYAFPLILKKEKSLFEVKRMVNLVARLEVLPKIFGGLTFLSGLLLVWLGNYGTFFTLWIGGALVLFILAEVVIIGFLTPAAKKLSAALSELSEQGASETDEHSQGLLTKVRNYHIIACVIVVVIIAFMVVKPI
;
A
#
# COMPACT_ATOMS: atom_id res chain seq x y z
N MET A 1 -23.86 10.13 -11.86
CA MET A 1 -22.98 8.95 -11.96
C MET A 1 -21.57 9.31 -12.39
N GLU A 2 -21.39 10.16 -13.40
CA GLU A 2 -20.05 10.57 -13.90
C GLU A 2 -19.15 11.17 -12.82
N TRP A 3 -19.68 12.06 -11.98
CA TRP A 3 -18.94 12.65 -10.85
C TRP A 3 -18.45 11.63 -9.82
N LEU A 4 -19.21 10.55 -9.62
CA LEU A 4 -18.84 9.49 -8.68
C LEU A 4 -17.73 8.60 -9.26
N VAL A 5 -17.79 8.31 -10.56
CA VAL A 5 -16.71 7.63 -11.29
C VAL A 5 -15.43 8.48 -11.27
N PHE A 6 -15.57 9.78 -11.51
CA PHE A 6 -14.45 10.71 -11.43
C PHE A 6 -13.82 10.71 -10.03
N LEU A 7 -14.63 10.83 -8.98
CA LEU A 7 -14.15 10.78 -7.60
C LEU A 7 -13.44 9.45 -7.29
N HIS A 8 -14.03 8.32 -7.72
CA HIS A 8 -13.45 6.99 -7.52
C HIS A 8 -12.07 6.85 -8.16
N VAL A 9 -11.95 7.25 -9.43
CA VAL A 9 -10.68 7.15 -10.18
C VAL A 9 -9.63 8.12 -9.62
N VAL A 10 -10.01 9.37 -9.31
CA VAL A 10 -9.08 10.35 -8.74
C VAL A 10 -8.61 9.91 -7.36
N ALA A 11 -9.51 9.40 -6.51
CA ALA A 11 -9.14 8.86 -5.21
C ALA A 11 -8.13 7.71 -5.35
N ALA A 12 -8.34 6.79 -6.30
CA ALA A 12 -7.42 5.70 -6.54
C ALA A 12 -6.03 6.20 -6.96
N VAL A 13 -5.97 7.09 -7.95
CA VAL A 13 -4.70 7.59 -8.51
C VAL A 13 -3.93 8.44 -7.49
N VAL A 14 -4.59 9.40 -6.84
CA VAL A 14 -3.95 10.31 -5.87
C VAL A 14 -3.54 9.56 -4.61
N GLY A 15 -4.37 8.62 -4.16
CA GLY A 15 -4.09 7.81 -2.98
C GLY A 15 -2.91 6.89 -3.15
N LEU A 16 -2.86 6.19 -4.27
CA LEU A 16 -1.89 5.13 -4.52
C LEU A 16 -0.57 5.64 -5.12
N GLY A 17 -0.58 6.81 -5.77
CA GLY A 17 0.59 7.41 -6.42
C GLY A 17 1.85 7.42 -5.54
N PRO A 18 1.82 7.98 -4.33
CA PRO A 18 2.98 7.99 -3.43
C PRO A 18 3.48 6.59 -3.05
N ALA A 19 2.60 5.59 -2.97
CA ALA A 19 2.96 4.24 -2.52
C ALA A 19 3.97 3.55 -3.46
N TYR A 20 3.93 3.88 -4.76
CA TYR A 20 4.88 3.37 -5.73
C TYR A 20 6.32 3.84 -5.48
N ALA A 21 6.51 4.95 -4.76
CA ALA A 21 7.83 5.42 -4.37
C ALA A 21 8.38 4.71 -3.12
N PHE A 22 7.54 4.09 -2.29
CA PHE A 22 7.97 3.53 -1.00
C PHE A 22 9.06 2.47 -1.13
N PRO A 23 8.99 1.51 -2.08
CA PRO A 23 10.05 0.54 -2.26
C PRO A 23 11.40 1.16 -2.64
N LEU A 24 11.37 2.27 -3.38
CA LEU A 24 12.56 3.01 -3.83
C LEU A 24 13.17 3.82 -2.68
N ILE A 25 12.33 4.37 -1.80
CA ILE A 25 12.76 5.06 -0.58
C ILE A 25 13.37 4.06 0.41
N LEU A 26 12.77 2.88 0.60
CA LEU A 26 13.23 1.84 1.55
C LEU A 26 14.40 1.00 1.00
N LYS A 27 15.40 1.66 0.42
CA LYS A 27 16.62 1.02 -0.07
C LYS A 27 17.46 0.46 1.07
N LYS A 28 18.31 -0.53 0.77
CA LYS A 28 19.31 -1.03 1.72
C LYS A 28 20.30 0.08 2.06
N GLU A 29 20.55 0.27 3.35
CA GLU A 29 21.42 1.33 3.87
C GLU A 29 21.95 0.87 5.24
N LYS A 30 23.24 1.09 5.52
CA LYS A 30 23.85 0.67 6.79
C LYS A 30 23.65 1.70 7.89
N SER A 31 23.63 3.00 7.55
CA SER A 31 23.46 4.07 8.53
C SER A 31 22.11 3.98 9.25
N LEU A 32 22.13 3.86 10.58
CA LEU A 32 20.92 3.81 11.40
C LEU A 32 20.08 5.09 11.25
N PHE A 33 20.75 6.25 11.17
CA PHE A 33 20.11 7.54 11.00
C PHE A 33 19.32 7.62 9.69
N GLU A 34 19.95 7.24 8.57
CA GLU A 34 19.28 7.27 7.26
C GLU A 34 18.14 6.26 7.18
N VAL A 35 18.31 5.05 7.74
CA VAL A 35 17.22 4.05 7.78
C VAL A 35 16.02 4.57 8.57
N LYS A 36 16.23 5.15 9.76
CA LYS A 36 15.15 5.77 10.54
C LYS A 36 14.46 6.89 9.77
N ARG A 37 15.23 7.74 9.09
CA ARG A 37 14.69 8.84 8.28
C ARG A 37 13.81 8.32 7.14
N MET A 38 14.26 7.30 6.40
CA MET A 38 13.51 6.68 5.31
C MET A 38 12.21 6.03 5.82
N VAL A 39 12.28 5.25 6.90
CA VAL A 39 11.10 4.61 7.52
C VAL A 39 10.08 5.65 7.99
N ASN A 40 10.52 6.73 8.64
CA ASN A 40 9.63 7.80 9.09
C ASN A 40 8.98 8.54 7.90
N LEU A 41 9.76 8.81 6.85
CA LEU A 41 9.22 9.43 5.63
C LEU A 41 8.11 8.57 5.01
N VAL A 42 8.36 7.26 4.83
CA VAL A 42 7.34 6.33 4.33
C VAL A 42 6.13 6.29 5.25
N ALA A 43 6.31 6.19 6.56
CA ALA A 43 5.20 6.15 7.52
C ALA A 43 4.29 7.39 7.43
N ARG A 44 4.86 8.58 7.18
CA ARG A 44 4.08 9.81 6.96
C ARG A 44 3.32 9.79 5.65
N LEU A 45 3.93 9.30 4.58
CA LEU A 45 3.31 9.22 3.26
C LEU A 45 2.25 8.12 3.18
N GLU A 46 2.37 7.04 3.97
CA GLU A 46 1.41 5.95 4.04
C GLU A 46 0.00 6.37 4.47
N VAL A 47 -0.15 7.54 5.10
CA VAL A 47 -1.46 8.10 5.45
C VAL A 47 -2.30 8.34 4.19
N LEU A 48 -1.67 8.72 3.07
CA LEU A 48 -2.36 8.99 1.81
C LEU A 48 -3.03 7.72 1.25
N PRO A 49 -2.32 6.60 1.00
CA PRO A 49 -2.94 5.35 0.58
C PRO A 49 -4.03 4.83 1.53
N LYS A 50 -3.88 5.02 2.85
CA LYS A 50 -4.87 4.55 3.82
C LYS A 50 -6.19 5.31 3.71
N ILE A 51 -6.13 6.64 3.62
CA ILE A 51 -7.34 7.48 3.51
C ILE A 51 -7.99 7.30 2.14
N PHE A 52 -7.22 7.47 1.08
CA PHE A 52 -7.74 7.44 -0.28
C PHE A 52 -8.05 6.03 -0.77
N GLY A 53 -7.37 5.00 -0.27
CA GLY A 53 -7.73 3.60 -0.50
C GLY A 53 -9.11 3.28 0.07
N GLY A 54 -9.40 3.72 1.31
CA GLY A 54 -10.74 3.61 1.89
C GLY A 54 -11.79 4.38 1.08
N LEU A 55 -11.49 5.61 0.65
CA LEU A 55 -12.39 6.39 -0.19
C LEU A 55 -12.67 5.71 -1.55
N THR A 56 -11.63 5.13 -2.16
CA THR A 56 -11.74 4.37 -3.42
C THR A 56 -12.62 3.14 -3.24
N PHE A 57 -12.43 2.40 -2.15
CA PHE A 57 -13.25 1.24 -1.83
C PHE A 57 -14.73 1.61 -1.62
N LEU A 58 -15.00 2.63 -0.79
CA LEU A 58 -16.37 3.07 -0.50
C LEU A 58 -17.07 3.62 -1.74
N SER A 59 -16.38 4.44 -2.54
CA SER A 59 -16.92 4.96 -3.79
C SER A 59 -17.14 3.85 -4.83
N GLY A 60 -16.27 2.83 -4.86
CA GLY A 60 -16.42 1.65 -5.72
C GLY A 60 -17.65 0.82 -5.35
N LEU A 61 -17.86 0.57 -4.05
CA LEU A 61 -19.04 -0.14 -3.57
C LEU A 61 -20.33 0.63 -3.89
N LEU A 62 -20.30 1.95 -3.71
CA LEU A 62 -21.43 2.84 -4.00
C LEU A 62 -21.72 2.89 -5.52
N LEU A 63 -20.70 2.81 -6.38
CA LEU A 63 -20.86 2.70 -7.82
C LEU A 63 -21.55 1.40 -8.22
N VAL A 64 -21.21 0.27 -7.60
CA VAL A 64 -21.88 -1.01 -7.88
C VAL A 64 -23.33 -1.00 -7.37
N TRP A 65 -23.59 -0.36 -6.23
CA TRP A 65 -24.92 -0.31 -5.64
C TRP A 65 -25.89 0.62 -6.39
N LEU A 66 -25.41 1.78 -6.85
CA LEU A 66 -26.24 2.78 -7.55
C LEU A 66 -26.21 2.65 -9.08
N GLY A 67 -25.17 2.01 -9.62
CA GLY A 67 -24.95 1.94 -11.07
C GLY A 67 -25.47 0.66 -11.69
N ASN A 68 -25.81 0.73 -12.97
CA ASN A 68 -26.21 -0.43 -13.76
C ASN A 68 -24.97 -1.14 -14.36
N TYR A 69 -23.94 -1.40 -13.53
CA TYR A 69 -22.65 -1.98 -13.94
C TYR A 69 -22.65 -3.52 -13.97
N GLY A 70 -23.84 -4.14 -13.94
CA GLY A 70 -24.02 -5.59 -13.83
C GLY A 70 -23.95 -6.09 -12.38
N THR A 71 -23.99 -7.41 -12.21
CA THR A 71 -23.89 -8.06 -10.90
C THR A 71 -22.44 -8.08 -10.39
N PHE A 72 -22.23 -8.14 -9.07
CA PHE A 72 -20.90 -8.34 -8.43
C PHE A 72 -20.06 -9.51 -8.99
N PHE A 73 -20.70 -10.44 -9.71
CA PHE A 73 -20.08 -11.64 -10.29
C PHE A 73 -19.42 -11.42 -11.66
N THR A 74 -19.37 -10.18 -12.18
CA THR A 74 -18.54 -9.91 -13.36
C THR A 74 -17.06 -10.05 -13.01
N LEU A 75 -16.27 -10.63 -13.93
CA LEU A 75 -14.86 -10.96 -13.68
C LEU A 75 -14.06 -9.73 -13.21
N TRP A 76 -14.35 -8.56 -13.77
CA TRP A 76 -13.64 -7.32 -13.45
C TRP A 76 -14.03 -6.74 -12.08
N ILE A 77 -15.30 -6.78 -11.68
CA ILE A 77 -15.74 -6.28 -10.36
C ILE A 77 -15.33 -7.27 -9.27
N GLY A 78 -15.73 -8.54 -9.41
CA GLY A 78 -15.44 -9.58 -8.43
C GLY A 78 -13.94 -9.82 -8.26
N GLY A 79 -13.20 -9.89 -9.38
CA GLY A 79 -11.75 -10.06 -9.33
C GLY A 79 -11.01 -8.87 -8.74
N ALA A 80 -11.41 -7.63 -9.07
CA ALA A 80 -10.83 -6.43 -8.44
C ALA A 80 -11.11 -6.39 -6.93
N LEU A 81 -12.32 -6.80 -6.50
CA LEU A 81 -12.68 -6.86 -5.08
C LEU A 81 -11.88 -7.93 -4.33
N VAL A 82 -11.69 -9.11 -4.92
CA VAL A 82 -10.84 -10.17 -4.35
C VAL A 82 -9.40 -9.68 -4.23
N LEU A 83 -8.86 -9.06 -5.27
CA LEU A 83 -7.51 -8.48 -5.25
C LEU A 83 -7.39 -7.36 -4.21
N PHE A 84 -8.42 -6.53 -4.04
CA PHE A 84 -8.45 -5.50 -3.00
C PHE A 84 -8.36 -6.12 -1.60
N ILE A 85 -9.14 -7.16 -1.31
CA ILE A 85 -9.06 -7.89 -0.04
C ILE A 85 -7.67 -8.50 0.15
N LEU A 86 -7.07 -9.09 -0.89
CA LEU A 86 -5.71 -9.62 -0.83
C LEU A 86 -4.69 -8.52 -0.55
N ALA A 87 -4.83 -7.33 -1.13
CA ALA A 87 -3.98 -6.18 -0.83
C ALA A 87 -4.10 -5.78 0.64
N GLU A 88 -5.31 -5.71 1.18
CA GLU A 88 -5.56 -5.41 2.60
C GLU A 88 -4.94 -6.48 3.53
N VAL A 89 -5.03 -7.76 3.17
CA VAL A 89 -4.35 -8.84 3.89
C VAL A 89 -2.84 -8.65 3.89
N VAL A 90 -2.24 -8.27 2.75
CA VAL A 90 -0.81 -7.95 2.68
C VAL A 90 -0.47 -6.75 3.55
N ILE A 91 -1.25 -5.67 3.49
CA ILE A 91 -0.96 -4.42 4.18
C ILE A 91 -1.16 -4.55 5.70
N ILE A 92 -2.33 -5.02 6.14
CA ILE A 92 -2.69 -5.11 7.56
C ILE A 92 -2.06 -6.36 8.19
N GLY A 93 -2.09 -7.50 7.48
CA GLY A 93 -1.65 -8.79 8.01
C GLY A 93 -0.14 -8.99 8.00
N PHE A 94 0.59 -8.42 7.04
CA PHE A 94 2.02 -8.69 6.87
C PHE A 94 2.91 -7.45 6.95
N LEU A 95 2.59 -6.41 6.19
CA LEU A 95 3.37 -5.17 6.14
C LEU A 95 3.36 -4.44 7.48
N THR A 96 2.17 -4.20 8.06
CA THR A 96 2.02 -3.45 9.31
C THR A 96 2.78 -4.10 10.49
N PRO A 97 2.68 -5.43 10.73
CA PRO A 97 3.48 -6.09 11.76
C PRO A 97 4.98 -6.03 11.47
N ALA A 98 5.41 -6.19 10.22
CA ALA A 98 6.82 -6.12 9.85
C ALA A 98 7.39 -4.71 10.09
N ALA A 99 6.64 -3.66 9.73
CA ALA A 99 7.03 -2.27 9.96
C ALA A 99 7.13 -1.94 11.46
N LYS A 100 6.21 -2.45 12.28
CA LYS A 100 6.28 -2.32 13.74
C LYS A 100 7.54 -2.98 14.31
N LYS A 101 7.84 -4.22 13.88
CA LYS A 101 9.05 -4.93 14.30
C LYS A 101 10.32 -4.18 13.89
N LEU A 102 10.37 -3.65 12.67
CA LEU A 102 11.49 -2.83 12.20
C LEU A 102 11.67 -1.59 13.06
N SER A 103 10.58 -0.85 13.32
CA SER A 103 10.63 0.35 14.16
C SER A 103 11.14 0.07 15.57
N ALA A 104 10.71 -1.06 16.17
CA ALA A 104 11.20 -1.50 17.47
C ALA A 104 12.71 -1.82 17.45
N ALA A 105 13.17 -2.62 16.48
CA ALA A 105 14.59 -2.97 16.34
C ALA A 105 15.48 -1.74 16.12
N LEU A 106 15.05 -0.78 15.29
CA LEU A 106 15.78 0.48 15.09
C LEU A 106 15.80 1.35 16.34
N SER A 107 14.77 1.28 17.19
CA SER A 107 14.72 2.02 18.44
C SER A 107 15.68 1.43 19.46
N GLU A 108 15.70 0.10 19.61
CA GLU A 108 16.62 -0.62 20.47
C GLU A 108 18.10 -0.36 20.11
N LEU A 109 18.46 -0.46 18.83
CA LEU A 109 19.81 -0.13 18.36
C LEU A 109 20.23 1.31 18.70
N SER A 110 19.27 2.24 18.65
CA SER A 110 19.52 3.64 18.95
C SER A 110 19.70 3.89 20.45
N GLU A 111 18.99 3.16 21.30
CA GLU A 111 19.16 3.20 22.76
C GLU A 111 20.51 2.61 23.18
N GLN A 112 21.02 1.63 22.42
CA GLN A 112 22.35 1.05 22.58
C GLN A 112 23.48 1.94 22.01
N GLY A 113 23.16 3.08 21.40
CA GLY A 113 24.14 4.00 20.83
C GLY A 113 24.78 3.51 19.52
N ALA A 114 24.17 2.55 18.83
CA ALA A 114 24.67 2.07 17.54
C ALA A 114 24.53 3.16 16.45
N SER A 115 25.55 3.29 15.60
CA SER A 115 25.52 4.17 14.42
C SER A 115 25.07 3.44 13.15
N GLU A 116 25.19 2.11 13.15
CA GLU A 116 24.87 1.23 12.03
C GLU A 116 23.74 0.25 12.37
N THR A 117 23.09 -0.23 11.33
CA THR A 117 22.08 -1.29 11.41
C THR A 117 22.72 -2.67 11.38
N ASP A 118 22.10 -3.61 12.10
CA ASP A 118 22.49 -5.00 12.11
C ASP A 118 21.78 -5.82 11.01
N GLU A 119 22.20 -7.09 10.85
CA GLU A 119 21.61 -7.99 9.85
C GLU A 119 20.12 -8.24 10.12
N HIS A 120 19.70 -8.25 11.38
CA HIS A 120 18.30 -8.44 11.77
C HIS A 120 17.42 -7.29 11.25
N SER A 121 17.80 -6.05 11.52
CA SER A 121 17.09 -4.85 11.06
C SER A 121 17.10 -4.72 9.55
N GLN A 122 18.21 -5.09 8.88
CA GLN A 122 18.28 -5.13 7.41
C GLN A 122 17.34 -6.17 6.80
N GLY A 123 17.21 -7.33 7.43
CA GLY A 123 16.24 -8.35 7.06
C GLY A 123 14.81 -7.84 7.17
N LEU A 124 14.48 -7.15 8.27
CA LEU A 124 13.17 -6.53 8.46
C LEU A 124 12.89 -5.41 7.45
N LEU A 125 13.87 -4.53 7.18
CA LEU A 125 13.76 -3.48 6.17
C LEU A 125 13.46 -4.06 4.78
N THR A 126 14.18 -5.11 4.40
CA THR A 126 13.94 -5.82 3.13
C THR A 126 12.55 -6.44 3.09
N LYS A 127 12.08 -7.01 4.21
CA LYS A 127 10.74 -7.59 4.30
C LYS A 127 9.63 -6.54 4.13
N VAL A 128 9.76 -5.39 4.81
CA VAL A 128 8.84 -4.25 4.66
C VAL A 128 8.84 -3.74 3.22
N ARG A 129 10.02 -3.53 2.62
CA ARG A 129 10.15 -3.12 1.22
C ARG A 129 9.43 -4.10 0.28
N ASN A 130 9.66 -5.40 0.45
CA ASN A 130 9.07 -6.41 -0.42
C ASN A 130 7.54 -6.47 -0.29
N TYR A 131 6.98 -6.26 0.90
CA TYR A 131 5.53 -6.18 1.07
C TYR A 131 4.92 -4.95 0.38
N HIS A 132 5.61 -3.81 0.39
CA HIS A 132 5.17 -2.67 -0.43
C HIS A 132 5.21 -2.99 -1.93
N ILE A 133 6.22 -3.69 -2.42
CA ILE A 133 6.30 -4.11 -3.83
C ILE A 133 5.10 -5.02 -4.16
N ILE A 134 4.83 -6.03 -3.33
CA ILE A 134 3.70 -6.95 -3.53
C ILE A 134 2.38 -6.17 -3.55
N ALA A 135 2.17 -5.25 -2.59
CA ALA A 135 0.98 -4.41 -2.55
C ALA A 135 0.85 -3.56 -3.82
N CYS A 136 1.94 -2.93 -4.29
CA CYS A 136 1.95 -2.16 -5.54
C CYS A 136 1.58 -3.02 -6.75
N VAL A 137 2.11 -4.24 -6.85
CA VAL A 137 1.78 -5.17 -7.94
C VAL A 137 0.30 -5.53 -7.91
N ILE A 138 -0.26 -5.87 -6.75
CA ILE A 138 -1.70 -6.18 -6.62
C ILE A 138 -2.54 -4.99 -7.08
N VAL A 139 -2.18 -3.78 -6.64
CA VAL A 139 -2.89 -2.54 -7.02
C VAL A 139 -2.82 -2.28 -8.53
N VAL A 140 -1.67 -2.50 -9.17
CA VAL A 140 -1.56 -2.37 -10.64
C VAL A 140 -2.51 -3.34 -11.35
N VAL A 141 -2.63 -4.57 -10.86
CA VAL A 141 -3.58 -5.55 -11.41
C VAL A 141 -5.03 -5.11 -11.19
N ILE A 142 -5.36 -4.52 -10.04
CA ILE A 142 -6.68 -3.92 -9.78
C ILE A 142 -6.97 -2.81 -10.80
N ILE A 143 -6.02 -1.91 -11.04
CA ILE A 143 -6.16 -0.83 -12.04
C ILE A 143 -6.36 -1.42 -13.43
N ALA A 144 -5.63 -2.48 -13.80
CA ALA A 144 -5.83 -3.17 -15.07
C ALA A 144 -7.26 -3.71 -15.20
N PHE A 145 -7.84 -4.27 -14.13
CA PHE A 145 -9.24 -4.72 -14.13
C PHE A 145 -10.23 -3.56 -14.32
N MET A 146 -9.93 -2.38 -13.76
CA MET A 146 -10.75 -1.19 -13.96
C MET A 146 -10.70 -0.64 -15.40
N VAL A 147 -9.54 -0.74 -16.05
CA VAL A 147 -9.31 -0.23 -17.41
C VAL A 147 -9.81 -1.20 -18.47
N VAL A 148 -9.52 -2.50 -18.33
CA VAL A 148 -9.83 -3.55 -19.31
C VAL A 148 -11.28 -4.05 -19.16
N LYS A 149 -12.13 -3.33 -18.42
CA LYS A 149 -13.55 -3.66 -18.31
C LYS A 149 -14.13 -3.86 -19.73
N PRO A 150 -14.85 -4.97 -19.99
CA PRO A 150 -15.50 -5.15 -21.28
C PRO A 150 -16.54 -4.02 -21.44
N ILE A 151 -16.53 -3.45 -22.63
CA ILE A 151 -17.41 -2.37 -23.07
C ILE A 151 -18.84 -2.90 -23.16
#